data_AF-A0A0M4GA60-F1
#
_entry.id   AF-A0A0M4GA60-F1
#
_cell.length_a   1.000
_cell.length_b   1.000
_cell.length_c   1.000
_cell.angle_alpha   90.00
_cell.angle_beta   90.00
_cell.angle_gamma   90.00
#
_symmetry.space_group_name_H-M   'P 1'
#
loop_
_entity.id
_entity.type
_entity.pdbx_description
1 polymer ?
#
loop_
_entity_poly.entity_id
_entity_poly.type
_entity_poly.pdbx_seq_one_letter_code
_entity_poly.pdbx_strand_id
1 'polypeptide(L)'
;MVAVTHKWAATLRRARIRKWGATLNQAAIHKWVATLNRAAILIWGATLSQAGILIWGATLSQAAILIWGATLSRAGILIWVATLSRADISIWGATLSRADISIWGATLSRAAILILEDAITKSNVNISNHYFSYREVVIF
;
A
#
# COMPACT_ATOMS: atom_id res chain seq x y z
N MET A 1 28.13 -0.22 24.70
CA MET A 1 26.76 0.22 24.32
C MET A 1 25.75 -0.58 25.13
N VAL A 2 25.11 0.03 26.13
CA VAL A 2 24.14 -0.67 27.00
C VAL A 2 22.82 -0.81 26.25
N ALA A 3 22.41 -2.05 25.98
CA ALA A 3 21.10 -2.35 25.43
C ALA A 3 20.06 -2.23 26.55
N VAL A 4 19.37 -1.09 26.62
CA VAL A 4 18.27 -0.90 27.58
C VAL A 4 17.04 -1.68 27.08
N THR A 5 16.81 -2.86 27.65
CA THR A 5 15.61 -3.67 27.40
C THR A 5 14.44 -3.15 28.25
N HIS A 6 13.72 -2.13 27.76
CA HIS A 6 12.44 -1.76 28.35
C HIS A 6 11.38 -2.81 28.00
N LYS A 7 10.96 -3.60 28.99
CA LYS A 7 10.01 -4.71 28.82
C LYS A 7 8.61 -4.23 28.43
N TRP A 8 8.21 -3.02 28.84
CA TRP A 8 6.98 -2.35 28.42
C TRP A 8 7.17 -0.83 28.47
N ALA A 9 7.38 -0.20 27.33
CA ALA A 9 7.30 1.25 27.18
C ALA A 9 6.11 1.56 26.28
N ALA A 10 5.11 2.26 26.80
CA ALA A 10 3.91 2.63 26.04
C ALA A 10 4.25 3.52 24.83
N THR A 11 5.33 4.30 24.92
CA THR A 11 5.83 5.15 23.84
C THR A 11 7.35 5.09 23.78
N LEU A 12 7.90 4.84 22.59
CA LEU A 12 9.34 4.78 22.39
C LEU A 12 9.78 5.71 21.25
N ARG A 13 10.78 6.55 21.52
CA ARG A 13 11.20 7.61 20.60
C ARG A 13 11.99 7.08 19.40
N ARG A 14 12.90 6.11 19.58
CA ARG A 14 13.67 5.47 18.50
C ARG A 14 14.01 4.03 18.85
N ALA A 15 13.89 3.12 17.88
CA ALA A 15 14.40 1.76 17.97
C ALA A 15 15.12 1.37 16.68
N ARG A 16 16.22 0.62 16.78
CA ARG A 16 16.89 0.07 15.59
C ARG A 16 16.19 -1.20 15.11
N ILE A 17 16.03 -2.18 16.00
CA ILE A 17 15.38 -3.47 15.72
C ILE A 17 14.51 -3.83 16.92
N ARG A 18 13.24 -4.21 16.70
CA ARG A 18 12.37 -4.70 17.76
C ARG A 18 11.28 -5.63 17.24
N LYS A 19 10.83 -6.53 18.13
CA LYS A 19 9.79 -7.52 17.84
C LYS A 19 8.38 -6.96 18.02
N TRP A 20 8.15 -6.14 19.05
CA TRP A 20 6.83 -5.60 19.43
C TRP A 20 6.93 -4.17 19.96
N GLY A 21 5.90 -3.36 19.74
CA GLY A 21 5.71 -2.04 20.37
C GLY A 21 4.28 -1.53 20.26
N ALA A 22 3.83 -0.74 21.24
CA ALA A 22 2.53 -0.09 21.21
C ALA A 22 2.59 1.19 20.36
N THR A 23 3.39 2.18 20.80
CA THR A 23 3.61 3.44 20.07
C THR A 23 5.09 3.69 19.84
N LEU A 24 5.48 3.92 18.59
CA LEU A 24 6.85 4.25 18.19
C LEU A 24 6.88 5.48 17.29
N ASN A 25 7.89 6.32 17.48
CA ASN A 25 8.10 7.44 16.56
C ASN A 25 8.93 7.04 15.34
N GLN A 26 10.04 6.31 15.55
CA GLN A 26 10.94 5.91 14.48
C GLN A 26 11.51 4.52 14.71
N ALA A 27 11.40 3.66 13.70
CA ALA A 27 12.05 2.35 13.67
C ALA A 27 12.77 2.13 12.34
N ALA A 28 13.96 1.51 12.37
CA ALA A 28 14.58 1.03 11.13
C ALA A 28 13.89 -0.27 10.67
N ILE A 29 13.83 -1.28 11.55
CA ILE A 29 13.19 -2.56 11.27
C ILE A 29 12.28 -2.95 12.44
N HIS A 30 11.02 -3.26 12.16
CA HIS A 30 10.08 -3.75 13.16
C HIS A 30 9.24 -4.91 12.66
N LYS A 31 8.93 -5.86 13.55
CA LYS A 31 8.00 -6.95 13.21
C LYS A 31 6.55 -6.52 13.41
N TRP A 32 6.20 -5.95 14.56
CA TRP A 32 4.82 -5.57 14.86
C TRP A 32 4.72 -4.27 15.65
N VAL A 33 3.80 -3.40 15.23
CA VAL A 33 3.49 -2.17 15.96
C VAL A 33 2.01 -1.80 15.84
N ALA A 34 1.41 -1.32 16.93
CA ALA A 34 0.05 -0.79 16.86
C ALA A 34 0.04 0.58 16.18
N THR A 35 0.84 1.53 16.69
CA THR A 35 0.93 2.90 16.16
C THR A 35 2.37 3.27 15.88
N LEU A 36 2.68 3.65 14.65
CA LEU A 36 4.02 4.08 14.25
C LEU A 36 3.99 5.30 13.35
N ASN A 37 4.82 6.30 13.67
CA ASN A 37 4.96 7.46 12.80
C ASN A 37 5.83 7.13 11.57
N ARG A 38 7.04 6.59 11.76
CA ARG A 38 7.96 6.25 10.65
C ARG A 38 8.66 4.90 10.81
N ALA A 39 8.60 4.06 9.77
CA ALA A 39 9.47 2.89 9.59
C ALA A 39 10.21 2.94 8.25
N ALA A 40 11.45 2.42 8.22
CA ALA A 40 12.05 2.02 6.95
C ALA A 40 11.45 0.69 6.48
N ILE A 41 11.42 -0.33 7.35
CA ILE A 41 10.86 -1.66 7.07
C ILE A 41 9.95 -2.11 8.22
N LEU A 42 8.73 -2.51 7.88
CA LEU A 42 7.76 -3.03 8.84
C LEU A 42 7.03 -4.26 8.28
N ILE A 43 6.92 -5.31 9.09
CA ILE A 43 6.15 -6.51 8.71
C ILE A 43 4.67 -6.28 8.94
N TRP A 44 4.27 -5.83 10.14
CA TRP A 44 2.85 -5.62 10.46
C TRP A 44 2.62 -4.34 11.26
N GLY A 45 1.69 -3.50 10.78
CA GLY A 45 1.23 -2.29 11.48
C GLY A 45 -0.29 -2.13 11.46
N ALA A 46 -0.86 -1.63 12.56
CA ALA A 46 -2.28 -1.27 12.58
C ALA A 46 -2.49 0.15 12.03
N THR A 47 -1.82 1.15 12.62
CA THR A 47 -1.91 2.56 12.22
C THR A 47 -0.52 3.11 11.95
N LEU A 48 -0.24 3.44 10.69
CA LEU A 48 1.03 4.05 10.29
C LEU A 48 0.85 5.38 9.57
N SER A 49 1.72 6.33 9.87
CA SER A 49 1.86 7.52 9.04
C SER A 49 2.73 7.24 7.81
N GLN A 50 3.94 6.70 7.98
CA GLN A 50 4.89 6.51 6.87
C GLN A 50 5.71 5.22 7.00
N ALA A 51 5.77 4.44 5.91
CA ALA A 51 6.70 3.32 5.74
C ALA A 51 7.50 3.44 4.44
N GLY A 52 8.77 3.03 4.46
CA GLY A 52 9.46 2.68 3.22
C GLY A 52 8.82 1.42 2.62
N ILE A 53 8.96 0.31 3.34
CA ILE A 53 8.43 -1.01 2.96
C ILE A 53 7.51 -1.50 4.06
N LEU A 54 6.27 -1.87 3.70
CA LEU A 54 5.29 -2.48 4.58
C LEU A 54 4.74 -3.78 3.97
N ILE A 55 4.75 -4.87 4.73
CA ILE A 55 4.13 -6.13 4.29
C ILE A 55 2.63 -6.08 4.56
N TRP A 56 2.21 -5.76 5.79
CA TRP A 56 0.80 -5.71 6.18
C TRP A 56 0.45 -4.44 6.94
N GLY A 57 -0.53 -3.67 6.45
CA GLY A 57 -1.07 -2.48 7.11
C GLY A 57 -2.60 -2.49 7.20
N ALA A 58 -3.18 -2.09 8.34
CA ALA A 58 -4.62 -1.83 8.38
C ALA A 58 -4.94 -0.41 7.88
N THR A 59 -4.37 0.62 8.50
CA THR A 59 -4.54 2.02 8.10
C THR A 59 -3.16 2.66 7.90
N LEU A 60 -2.92 3.16 6.69
CA LEU A 60 -1.63 3.74 6.31
C LEU A 60 -1.82 5.05 5.56
N SER A 61 -1.12 6.11 5.96
CA SER A 61 -1.12 7.36 5.18
C SER A 61 -0.22 7.25 3.96
N GLN A 62 1.00 6.72 4.11
CA GLN A 62 1.96 6.64 3.01
C GLN A 62 2.90 5.44 3.08
N ALA A 63 3.08 4.74 1.97
CA ALA A 63 4.17 3.79 1.77
C ALA A 63 4.91 4.04 0.45
N ALA A 64 6.21 3.73 0.38
CA ALA A 64 6.85 3.58 -0.92
C ALA A 64 6.44 2.25 -1.56
N ILE A 65 6.47 1.16 -0.78
CA ILE A 65 6.08 -0.19 -1.19
C ILE A 65 5.12 -0.78 -0.13
N LEU A 66 3.94 -1.23 -0.56
CA LEU A 66 2.98 -1.96 0.27
C LEU A 66 2.58 -3.27 -0.39
N ILE A 67 2.67 -4.38 0.36
CA ILE A 67 2.19 -5.69 -0.12
C ILE A 67 0.68 -5.82 0.13
N TRP A 68 0.22 -5.60 1.36
CA TRP A 68 -1.20 -5.73 1.71
C TRP A 68 -1.65 -4.59 2.62
N GLY A 69 -2.64 -3.82 2.17
CA GLY A 69 -3.34 -2.79 2.95
C GLY A 69 -4.86 -3.02 3.05
N ALA A 70 -5.48 -2.59 4.14
CA ALA A 70 -6.94 -2.38 4.13
C ALA A 70 -7.27 -0.97 3.60
N THR A 71 -6.74 0.07 4.25
CA THR A 71 -6.95 1.47 3.88
C THR A 71 -5.62 2.20 3.70
N LEU A 72 -5.42 2.79 2.53
CA LEU A 72 -4.19 3.49 2.17
C LEU A 72 -4.48 4.84 1.50
N SER A 73 -3.84 5.91 1.94
CA SER A 73 -3.95 7.20 1.24
C SER A 73 -3.01 7.30 0.04
N ARG A 74 -1.74 6.87 0.19
CA ARG A 74 -0.76 6.94 -0.90
C ARG A 74 0.25 5.78 -0.90
N ALA A 75 0.46 5.16 -2.05
CA ALA A 75 1.60 4.28 -2.31
C ALA A 75 2.40 4.72 -3.54
N GLY A 76 3.69 4.37 -3.60
CA GLY A 76 4.38 4.28 -4.89
C GLY A 76 3.96 3.00 -5.59
N ILE A 77 4.34 1.86 -5.00
CA ILE A 77 4.02 0.52 -5.48
C ILE A 77 3.10 -0.19 -4.48
N LEU A 78 2.01 -0.73 -4.98
CA LEU A 78 1.03 -1.49 -4.21
C LEU A 78 0.73 -2.83 -4.89
N ILE A 79 0.81 -3.91 -4.12
CA ILE A 79 0.36 -5.23 -4.58
C ILE A 79 -1.13 -5.41 -4.33
N TRP A 80 -1.58 -5.24 -3.08
CA TRP A 80 -2.98 -5.43 -2.75
C TRP A 80 -3.54 -4.41 -1.75
N VAL A 81 -4.73 -3.88 -2.05
CA VAL A 81 -5.50 -3.04 -1.13
C VAL A 81 -7.02 -3.24 -1.24
N ALA A 82 -7.74 -3.04 -0.14
CA ALA A 82 -9.18 -2.87 -0.22
C ALA A 82 -9.54 -1.46 -0.70
N THR A 83 -9.03 -0.41 -0.05
CA THR A 83 -9.32 0.99 -0.36
C THR A 83 -8.06 1.82 -0.51
N LEU A 84 -7.89 2.47 -1.67
CA LEU A 84 -6.75 3.31 -1.97
C LEU A 84 -7.14 4.64 -2.62
N SER A 85 -6.59 5.74 -2.10
CA SER A 85 -6.78 7.05 -2.73
C SER A 85 -5.84 7.29 -3.91
N ARG A 86 -4.54 6.97 -3.78
CA ARG A 86 -3.54 7.20 -4.85
C ARG A 86 -2.41 6.17 -4.85
N ALA A 87 -2.09 5.60 -6.01
CA ALA A 87 -0.82 4.91 -6.23
C ALA A 87 -0.15 5.36 -7.53
N ASP A 88 1.16 5.17 -7.64
CA ASP A 88 1.81 5.25 -8.96
C ASP A 88 1.52 3.92 -9.70
N ILE A 89 1.71 2.79 -9.02
CA ILE A 89 1.45 1.43 -9.54
C ILE A 89 0.59 0.63 -8.55
N SER A 90 -0.51 0.05 -9.04
CA SER A 90 -1.37 -0.87 -8.28
C SER A 90 -1.61 -2.17 -9.04
N ILE A 91 -1.38 -3.31 -8.39
CA ILE A 91 -1.67 -4.63 -8.97
C ILE A 91 -3.12 -5.03 -8.73
N TRP A 92 -3.61 -4.91 -7.49
CA TRP A 92 -4.97 -5.31 -7.12
C TRP A 92 -5.60 -4.32 -6.13
N GLY A 93 -6.77 -3.78 -6.48
CA GLY A 93 -7.52 -2.87 -5.61
C GLY A 93 -9.03 -3.08 -5.70
N ALA A 94 -9.72 -3.22 -4.57
CA ALA A 94 -11.19 -3.25 -4.62
C ALA A 94 -11.77 -1.87 -4.97
N THR A 95 -11.30 -0.82 -4.28
CA THR A 95 -11.69 0.57 -4.54
C THR A 95 -10.46 1.44 -4.69
N LEU A 96 -10.26 2.01 -5.88
CA LEU A 96 -9.12 2.85 -6.22
C LEU A 96 -9.58 4.19 -6.78
N SER A 97 -9.20 5.29 -6.15
CA SER A 97 -9.55 6.61 -6.68
C SER A 97 -8.63 7.02 -7.83
N ARG A 98 -7.31 6.82 -7.71
CA ARG A 98 -6.33 7.16 -8.76
C ARG A 98 -5.13 6.22 -8.78
N ALA A 99 -4.72 5.80 -9.98
CA ALA A 99 -3.38 5.28 -10.20
C ALA A 99 -2.78 5.76 -11.52
N ASP A 100 -1.46 5.77 -11.68
CA ASP A 100 -0.90 5.93 -13.03
C ASP A 100 -1.07 4.62 -13.81
N ILE A 101 -0.76 3.50 -13.17
CA ILE A 101 -0.92 2.15 -13.72
C ILE A 101 -1.76 1.30 -12.76
N SER A 102 -2.85 0.71 -13.24
CA SER A 102 -3.62 -0.32 -12.51
C SER A 102 -3.78 -1.58 -13.34
N ILE A 103 -3.52 -2.74 -12.73
CA ILE A 103 -3.63 -4.05 -13.39
C ILE A 103 -5.03 -4.63 -13.19
N TRP A 104 -5.52 -4.68 -11.95
CA TRP A 104 -6.81 -5.27 -11.62
C TRP A 104 -7.54 -4.59 -10.46
N GLY A 105 -8.86 -4.59 -10.55
CA GLY A 105 -9.73 -4.08 -9.51
C GLY A 105 -11.22 -4.15 -9.84
N ALA A 106 -12.03 -3.83 -8.83
CA ALA A 106 -13.47 -3.79 -8.96
C ALA A 106 -14.01 -2.39 -9.27
N THR A 107 -13.36 -1.33 -8.77
CA THR A 107 -13.81 0.04 -8.99
C THR A 107 -12.63 0.99 -9.05
N LEU A 108 -12.51 1.66 -10.20
CA LEU A 108 -11.49 2.66 -10.45
C LEU A 108 -12.07 3.98 -11.00
N SER A 109 -11.76 5.10 -10.33
CA SER A 109 -12.17 6.42 -10.83
C SER A 109 -11.25 6.98 -11.93
N ARG A 110 -9.92 6.80 -11.81
CA ARG A 110 -8.98 7.32 -12.82
C ARG A 110 -7.68 6.54 -12.90
N ALA A 111 -7.26 6.20 -14.12
CA ALA A 111 -5.86 5.89 -14.38
C ALA A 111 -5.33 6.35 -15.73
N ALA A 112 -4.00 6.36 -15.88
CA ALA A 112 -3.39 6.55 -17.19
C ALA A 112 -3.44 5.25 -18.00
N ILE A 113 -3.01 4.13 -17.40
CA ILE A 113 -2.96 2.81 -18.05
C ILE A 113 -3.78 1.80 -17.24
N LEU A 114 -4.63 1.05 -17.95
CA LEU A 114 -5.44 -0.03 -17.41
C LEU A 114 -5.36 -1.31 -18.22
N ILE A 115 -5.34 -2.42 -17.50
CA ILE A 115 -5.32 -3.77 -18.08
C ILE A 115 -6.68 -4.42 -17.88
N LEU A 116 -7.08 -4.79 -16.66
CA LEU A 116 -8.28 -5.60 -16.47
C LEU A 116 -9.14 -5.09 -15.32
N GLU A 117 -10.15 -4.28 -15.60
CA GLU A 117 -11.06 -3.72 -14.57
C GLU A 117 -12.53 -3.96 -14.92
N ASP A 118 -13.36 -4.20 -13.90
CA ASP A 118 -14.80 -4.44 -14.05
C ASP A 118 -15.61 -3.13 -14.21
N ALA A 119 -15.24 -2.06 -13.50
CA ALA A 119 -15.89 -0.75 -13.59
C ALA A 119 -14.88 0.41 -13.58
N ILE A 120 -14.88 1.22 -14.65
CA ILE A 120 -13.96 2.36 -14.85
C ILE A 120 -14.75 3.63 -15.14
N THR A 121 -14.43 4.73 -14.44
CA THR A 121 -14.98 6.06 -14.76
C THR A 121 -14.16 6.81 -15.81
N LYS A 122 -12.81 6.74 -15.77
CA LYS A 122 -11.94 7.43 -16.73
C LYS A 122 -10.58 6.73 -16.89
N SER A 123 -10.13 6.54 -18.13
CA SER A 123 -8.77 6.10 -18.44
C SER A 123 -8.25 6.73 -19.73
N ASN A 124 -6.92 6.78 -19.89
CA ASN A 124 -6.30 7.17 -21.17
C ASN A 124 -6.08 5.95 -22.07
N VAL A 125 -5.65 4.82 -21.51
CA VAL A 125 -5.40 3.56 -22.22
C VAL A 125 -6.05 2.41 -21.45
N ASN A 126 -6.80 1.56 -22.16
CA ASN A 126 -7.48 0.38 -21.59
C ASN A 126 -7.17 -0.87 -22.44
N ILE A 127 -6.67 -1.94 -21.81
CA ILE A 127 -6.19 -3.18 -22.47
C ILE A 127 -6.96 -4.39 -21.92
N SER A 128 -8.23 -4.54 -22.30
CA SER A 128 -9.06 -5.64 -21.82
C SER A 128 -8.77 -6.98 -22.51
N ASN A 129 -8.78 -8.07 -21.75
CA ASN A 129 -8.78 -9.43 -22.30
C ASN A 129 -10.17 -9.77 -22.83
N HIS A 130 -10.47 -9.42 -24.09
CA HIS A 130 -11.42 -10.22 -24.85
C HIS A 130 -10.67 -11.47 -25.32
N TYR A 131 -11.21 -12.67 -25.01
CA TYR A 131 -10.72 -13.94 -25.55
C TYR A 131 -10.40 -13.77 -27.04
N PHE A 132 -9.19 -14.15 -27.46
CA PHE A 132 -8.74 -14.16 -28.86
C PHE A 132 -9.83 -14.74 -29.79
N SER A 133 -10.63 -13.86 -30.38
CA SER A 133 -11.58 -14.18 -31.43
C SER A 133 -11.69 -12.98 -32.37
N TYR A 134 -10.79 -12.95 -33.35
CA TYR A 134 -10.83 -12.25 -34.65
C TYR A 134 -11.42 -10.83 -34.76
N ARG A 135 -11.49 -10.00 -33.72
CA ARG A 135 -11.84 -8.58 -33.89
C ARG A 135 -10.99 -7.65 -33.03
N GLU A 136 -10.14 -6.93 -33.76
CA GLU A 136 -9.54 -5.62 -33.55
C GLU A 136 -9.26 -5.16 -32.11
N VAL A 137 -7.98 -4.87 -31.86
CA VAL A 137 -7.55 -4.03 -30.74
C VAL A 137 -8.12 -2.63 -30.97
N VAL A 138 -9.15 -2.27 -30.22
CA VAL A 138 -9.71 -0.91 -30.25
C VAL A 138 -8.82 -0.01 -29.39
N ILE A 139 -7.93 0.71 -30.05
CA ILE A 139 -7.21 1.85 -29.47
C ILE A 139 -8.09 3.08 -29.75
N PHE A 140 -8.56 3.76 -28.71
CA PHE A 140 -9.21 5.08 -28.85
C PHE A 140 -8.18 6.18 -29.04
#